data_AF-A0A945NW81-F1
#
_entry.id   AF-A0A945NW81-F1
#
_cell.length_a   1.000
_cell.length_b   1.000
_cell.length_c   1.000
_cell.angle_alpha   90.00
_cell.angle_beta   90.00
_cell.angle_gamma   90.00
#
_symmetry.space_group_name_H-M   'P 1'
#
loop_
_entity.id
_entity.type
_entity.pdbx_description
1 polymer ?
#
loop_
_entity_poly.entity_id
_entity_poly.type
_entity_poly.pdbx_seq_one_letter_code
_entity_poly.pdbx_strand_id
1 'polypeptide(L)'
;AHGFDVSTAVALLSTLAALGVTGLLALLFVWWSNLTGLADESVGYLDVLGASIDPRGLLLAGILIGSLGVLDDVTVTQVSAVLELKRAAPHASVNELYQRGVRIGRDHISSTVNTLFLAYVGASLPLLLLFRQAGQTIGSVATREIVAVEVVRALVGSIGLVSAVPISTYLAAHVVTLGADETATPAADPVM
;
A
#
# COMPACT_ATOMS: atom_id res chain seq x y z
N ALA A 1 -2.07 -30.83 3.92
CA ALA A 1 -2.51 -29.49 3.51
C ALA A 1 -2.14 -28.49 4.62
N HIS A 2 -0.97 -27.85 4.54
CA HIS A 2 -0.49 -26.86 5.53
C HIS A 2 0.08 -25.59 4.86
N GLY A 3 -0.25 -25.34 3.59
CA GLY A 3 0.32 -24.22 2.81
C GLY A 3 -0.47 -22.92 2.83
N PHE A 4 -1.76 -22.94 3.23
CA PHE A 4 -2.62 -21.76 3.16
C PHE A 4 -2.46 -20.80 4.34
N ASP A 5 -1.93 -21.25 5.48
CA ASP A 5 -1.79 -20.39 6.66
C ASP A 5 -0.55 -19.48 6.55
N VAL A 6 0.60 -20.04 6.15
CA VAL A 6 1.87 -19.28 6.08
C VAL A 6 1.83 -18.20 4.99
N SER A 7 1.31 -18.50 3.79
CA SER A 7 1.21 -17.49 2.73
C SER A 7 0.30 -16.32 3.12
N THR A 8 -0.82 -16.63 3.78
CA THR A 8 -1.79 -15.62 4.22
C THR A 8 -1.23 -14.79 5.37
N ALA A 9 -0.55 -15.42 6.33
CA ALA A 9 0.13 -14.72 7.41
C ALA A 9 1.24 -13.79 6.89
N VAL A 10 2.03 -14.25 5.92
CA VAL A 10 3.06 -13.42 5.28
C VAL A 10 2.43 -12.26 4.51
N ALA A 11 1.35 -12.50 3.76
CA ALA A 11 0.63 -11.44 3.05
C ALA A 11 0.09 -10.40 4.03
N LEU A 12 -0.60 -10.83 5.09
CA LEU A 12 -1.12 -9.95 6.14
C LEU A 12 -0.01 -9.14 6.82
N LEU A 13 1.09 -9.79 7.21
CA LEU A 13 2.23 -9.10 7.83
C LEU A 13 2.84 -8.07 6.87
N SER A 14 2.91 -8.40 5.59
CA SER A 14 3.37 -7.50 4.54
C SER A 14 2.43 -6.31 4.37
N THR A 15 1.12 -6.54 4.40
CA THR A 15 0.10 -5.47 4.34
C THR A 15 0.24 -4.55 5.54
N LEU A 16 0.38 -5.09 6.76
CA LEU A 16 0.56 -4.29 7.97
C LEU A 16 1.86 -3.48 7.93
N ALA A 17 2.95 -4.08 7.47
CA ALA A 17 4.24 -3.37 7.33
C ALA A 17 4.16 -2.24 6.30
N ALA A 18 3.56 -2.49 5.12
CA ALA A 18 3.37 -1.48 4.08
C ALA A 18 2.37 -0.39 4.53
N LEU A 19 1.32 -0.76 5.27
CA LEU A 19 0.37 0.18 5.85
C LEU A 19 1.04 1.04 6.93
N GLY A 20 1.96 0.49 7.71
CA GLY A 20 2.79 1.24 8.66
C GLY A 20 3.64 2.30 7.97
N VAL A 21 4.29 1.95 6.84
CA VAL A 21 5.02 2.92 6.00
C VAL A 21 4.07 3.99 5.46
N THR A 22 2.91 3.57 4.95
CA THR A 22 1.89 4.48 4.41
C THR A 22 1.37 5.43 5.49
N GLY A 23 1.14 4.96 6.70
CA GLY A 23 0.70 5.77 7.83
C GLY A 23 1.75 6.77 8.29
N LEU A 24 3.02 6.36 8.33
CA LEU A 24 4.12 7.28 8.62
C LEU A 24 4.22 8.39 7.57
N LEU A 25 4.08 8.04 6.28
CA LEU A 25 4.04 9.01 5.19
C LEU A 25 2.82 9.92 5.31
N ALA A 26 1.64 9.37 5.61
CA ALA A 26 0.42 10.16 5.81
C ALA A 26 0.60 11.20 6.92
N LEU A 27 1.11 10.78 8.07
CA LEU A 27 1.40 11.67 9.19
C LEU A 27 2.37 12.79 8.80
N LEU A 28 3.46 12.43 8.11
CA LEU A 28 4.47 13.39 7.67
C LEU A 28 3.90 14.41 6.69
N PHE A 29 3.16 13.96 5.68
CA PHE A 29 2.59 14.83 4.66
C PHE A 29 1.46 15.72 5.20
N VAL A 30 0.59 15.18 6.05
CA VAL A 30 -0.47 15.95 6.74
C VAL A 30 0.15 17.04 7.61
N TRP A 31 1.21 16.71 8.35
CA TRP A 31 1.93 17.67 9.17
C TRP A 31 2.64 18.76 8.34
N TRP A 32 3.44 18.36 7.34
CA TRP A 32 4.16 19.32 6.47
C TRP A 32 3.23 20.23 5.68
N SER A 33 2.08 19.70 5.24
CA SER A 33 1.10 20.46 4.45
C SER A 33 0.15 21.29 5.33
N ASN A 34 0.30 21.24 6.66
CA ASN A 34 -0.57 21.91 7.63
C ASN A 34 -2.07 21.62 7.44
N LEU A 35 -2.42 20.42 6.99
CA LEU A 35 -3.83 20.06 6.76
C LEU A 35 -4.59 20.04 8.08
N THR A 36 -5.77 20.64 8.10
CA THR A 36 -6.63 20.71 9.28
C THR A 36 -7.56 19.51 9.37
N GLY A 37 -7.84 18.86 8.23
CA GLY A 37 -8.81 17.77 8.14
C GLY A 37 -10.24 18.26 7.93
N LEU A 38 -10.43 19.57 7.75
CA LEU A 38 -11.73 20.22 7.53
C LEU A 38 -12.03 20.48 6.05
N ALA A 39 -11.32 19.79 5.15
CA ALA A 39 -11.53 19.88 3.71
C ALA A 39 -12.91 19.37 3.27
N ASP A 40 -13.49 18.44 4.02
CA ASP A 40 -14.81 17.87 3.77
C ASP A 40 -15.84 18.52 4.70
N GLU A 41 -16.86 19.13 4.12
CA GLU A 41 -17.94 19.82 4.84
C GLU A 41 -18.72 18.89 5.77
N SER A 42 -18.76 17.59 5.48
CA SER A 42 -19.41 16.59 6.34
C SER A 42 -18.76 16.49 7.72
N VAL A 43 -17.46 16.77 7.82
CA VAL A 43 -16.73 16.78 9.09
C VAL A 43 -17.24 17.90 9.99
N GLY A 44 -17.57 19.07 9.42
CA GLY A 44 -18.18 20.18 10.16
C GLY A 44 -19.57 19.83 10.70
N TYR A 45 -20.37 19.05 9.95
CA TYR A 45 -21.67 18.59 10.44
C TYR A 45 -21.56 17.61 11.61
N LEU A 46 -20.52 16.78 11.67
CA LEU A 46 -20.29 15.87 12.79
C LEU A 46 -20.11 16.63 14.12
N ASP A 47 -19.37 17.73 14.10
CA ASP A 47 -19.18 18.58 15.27
C ASP A 47 -20.50 19.24 15.72
N VAL A 48 -21.27 19.76 14.75
CA VAL A 48 -22.61 20.35 15.00
C VAL A 48 -23.60 19.33 15.60
N LEU A 49 -23.52 18.07 15.19
CA LEU A 49 -24.34 16.98 15.73
C LEU A 49 -23.85 16.47 17.10
N GLY A 50 -22.78 17.05 17.65
CA GLY A 50 -22.23 16.72 18.97
C GLY A 50 -21.24 15.56 18.98
N ALA A 51 -20.73 15.13 17.81
CA ALA A 51 -19.68 14.13 17.73
C ALA A 51 -18.31 14.79 17.87
N SER A 52 -17.65 14.61 19.01
CA SER A 52 -16.28 15.09 19.24
C SER A 52 -15.27 14.19 18.51
N ILE A 53 -15.01 14.46 17.23
CA ILE A 53 -14.08 13.71 16.39
C ILE A 53 -12.91 14.62 16.01
N ASP A 54 -11.67 14.12 16.10
CA ASP A 54 -10.49 14.81 15.58
C ASP A 54 -10.50 14.81 14.04
N PRO A 55 -10.65 15.97 13.36
CA PRO A 55 -10.69 16.05 11.91
C PRO A 55 -9.41 15.55 11.24
N ARG A 56 -8.24 15.79 11.87
CA ARG A 56 -6.95 15.31 11.36
C ARG A 56 -6.85 13.80 11.47
N GLY A 57 -7.25 13.25 12.61
CA GLY A 57 -7.37 11.80 12.82
C GLY A 57 -8.30 11.14 11.80
N LEU A 58 -9.44 11.75 11.52
CA LEU A 58 -10.39 11.25 10.52
C LEU A 58 -9.80 11.28 9.10
N LEU A 59 -9.10 12.36 8.73
CA LEU A 59 -8.37 12.45 7.46
C LEU A 59 -7.31 11.34 7.34
N LEU A 60 -6.51 11.12 8.38
CA LEU A 60 -5.49 10.07 8.42
C LEU A 60 -6.12 8.68 8.30
N ALA A 61 -7.22 8.43 9.00
CA ALA A 61 -7.97 7.18 8.90
C ALA A 61 -8.50 6.96 7.47
N GLY A 62 -9.04 8.00 6.83
CA GLY A 62 -9.50 7.93 5.43
C GLY A 62 -8.37 7.59 4.45
N ILE A 63 -7.18 8.18 4.62
CA ILE A 63 -6.00 7.85 3.81
C ILE A 63 -5.58 6.38 4.01
N LEU A 64 -5.53 5.92 5.26
CA LEU A 64 -5.14 4.56 5.60
C LEU A 64 -6.13 3.51 5.08
N ILE A 65 -7.43 3.73 5.31
CA ILE A 65 -8.49 2.83 4.84
C ILE A 65 -8.50 2.79 3.31
N GLY A 66 -8.40 3.94 2.66
CA GLY A 66 -8.32 4.01 1.19
C GLY A 66 -7.10 3.28 0.62
N SER A 67 -5.98 3.31 1.33
CA SER A 67 -4.74 2.63 0.89
C SER A 67 -4.78 1.12 1.17
N LEU A 68 -5.38 0.69 2.30
CA LEU A 68 -5.42 -0.70 2.73
C LEU A 68 -5.96 -1.64 1.65
N GLY A 69 -7.04 -1.26 0.97
CA GLY A 69 -7.68 -2.11 -0.04
C GLY A 69 -6.76 -2.46 -1.21
N VAL A 70 -5.96 -1.50 -1.68
CA VAL A 70 -4.98 -1.74 -2.75
C VAL A 70 -3.73 -2.44 -2.23
N LEU A 71 -3.31 -2.17 -0.99
CA LEU A 71 -2.17 -2.85 -0.39
C LEU A 71 -2.41 -4.35 -0.22
N ASP A 72 -3.61 -4.75 0.20
CA ASP A 72 -3.98 -6.14 0.39
C ASP A 72 -3.89 -6.95 -0.91
N ASP A 73 -4.44 -6.41 -2.01
CA ASP A 73 -4.37 -7.06 -3.33
C ASP A 73 -2.91 -7.24 -3.80
N VAL A 74 -2.08 -6.21 -3.63
CA VAL A 74 -0.68 -6.24 -4.07
C VAL A 74 0.15 -7.20 -3.23
N THR A 75 -0.01 -7.23 -1.91
CA THR A 75 0.79 -8.11 -1.05
C THR A 75 0.41 -9.57 -1.25
N VAL A 76 -0.88 -9.90 -1.37
CA VAL A 76 -1.35 -11.27 -1.66
C VAL A 76 -0.84 -11.75 -3.00
N THR A 77 -0.99 -10.94 -4.05
CA THR A 77 -0.50 -11.27 -5.39
C THR A 77 1.02 -11.47 -5.38
N GLN A 78 1.74 -10.62 -4.65
CA GLN A 78 3.19 -10.65 -4.68
C GLN A 78 3.81 -11.77 -3.85
N VAL A 79 3.21 -12.09 -2.71
CA VAL A 79 3.56 -13.30 -1.94
C VAL A 79 3.36 -14.53 -2.82
N SER A 80 2.22 -14.62 -3.51
CA SER A 80 1.92 -15.73 -4.42
C SER A 80 2.95 -15.88 -5.56
N ALA A 81 3.39 -14.76 -6.14
CA ALA A 81 4.44 -14.76 -7.17
C ALA A 81 5.77 -15.31 -6.64
N VAL A 82 6.19 -14.94 -5.42
CA VAL A 82 7.42 -15.45 -4.81
C VAL A 82 7.32 -16.94 -4.49
N LEU A 83 6.17 -17.41 -4.00
CA LEU A 83 5.89 -18.82 -3.79
C LEU A 83 6.02 -19.61 -5.10
N GLU A 84 5.49 -19.07 -6.20
CA GLU A 84 5.60 -19.72 -7.51
C GLU A 84 7.04 -19.74 -8.04
N LEU A 85 7.80 -18.66 -7.84
CA LEU A 85 9.23 -18.62 -8.14
C LEU A 85 10.01 -19.69 -7.36
N LYS A 86 9.69 -19.90 -6.07
CA LYS A 86 10.32 -20.93 -5.24
C LYS A 86 9.93 -22.34 -5.69
N ARG A 87 8.68 -22.58 -6.09
CA ARG A 87 8.25 -23.87 -6.65
C ARG A 87 8.97 -24.18 -7.96
N ALA A 88 9.13 -23.18 -8.83
CA ALA A 88 9.83 -23.34 -10.11
C ALA A 88 11.35 -23.51 -9.95
N ALA A 89 11.94 -22.93 -8.90
CA ALA A 89 13.37 -23.06 -8.59
C ALA A 89 13.57 -23.39 -7.10
N PRO A 90 13.45 -24.67 -6.69
CA PRO A 90 13.50 -25.07 -5.28
C PRO A 90 14.82 -24.70 -4.57
N HIS A 91 15.93 -24.67 -5.32
CA HIS A 91 17.25 -24.32 -4.79
C HIS A 91 17.59 -22.82 -4.90
N ALA A 92 16.65 -21.98 -5.35
CA ALA A 92 16.88 -20.54 -5.42
C ALA A 92 17.11 -19.97 -4.02
N SER A 93 18.15 -19.14 -3.92
CA SER A 93 18.47 -18.36 -2.72
C SER A 93 17.46 -17.24 -2.49
N VAL A 94 17.40 -16.75 -1.25
CA VAL A 94 16.56 -15.59 -0.87
C VAL A 94 16.81 -14.39 -1.80
N ASN A 95 18.08 -14.11 -2.13
CA ASN A 95 18.44 -12.99 -2.98
C ASN A 95 17.94 -13.17 -4.43
N GLU A 96 18.01 -14.39 -4.98
CA GLU A 96 17.48 -14.68 -6.32
C GLU A 96 15.95 -14.54 -6.36
N LEU A 97 15.25 -15.05 -5.35
CA LEU A 97 13.80 -14.90 -5.22
C LEU A 97 13.43 -13.42 -5.08
N TYR A 98 14.16 -12.66 -4.27
CA TYR A 98 13.91 -11.23 -4.07
C TYR A 98 14.09 -10.44 -5.37
N GLN A 99 15.20 -10.62 -6.08
CA GLN A 99 15.48 -9.90 -7.32
C GLN A 99 14.48 -10.24 -8.43
N ARG A 100 14.09 -11.52 -8.56
CA ARG A 100 13.09 -11.95 -9.54
C ARG A 100 11.69 -11.46 -9.15
N GLY A 101 11.33 -11.57 -7.88
CA GLY A 101 10.05 -11.10 -7.35
C GLY A 101 9.86 -9.60 -7.53
N VAL A 102 10.84 -8.78 -7.13
CA VAL A 102 10.77 -7.31 -7.31
C VAL A 102 10.64 -6.93 -8.79
N ARG A 103 11.29 -7.67 -9.70
CA ARG A 103 11.16 -7.42 -11.14
C ARG A 103 9.73 -7.65 -11.63
N ILE A 104 9.09 -8.75 -11.21
CA ILE A 104 7.67 -9.02 -11.50
C ILE A 104 6.81 -7.90 -10.91
N GLY A 105 6.99 -7.58 -9.62
CA GLY A 105 6.18 -6.59 -8.94
C GLY A 105 6.29 -5.19 -9.52
N ARG A 106 7.47 -4.80 -10.03
CA ARG A 106 7.70 -3.49 -10.66
C ARG A 106 6.82 -3.28 -11.90
N ASP A 107 6.67 -4.30 -12.73
CA ASP A 107 5.88 -4.17 -13.96
C ASP A 107 4.38 -4.01 -13.63
N HIS A 108 3.90 -4.77 -12.64
CA HIS A 108 2.53 -4.67 -12.15
C HIS A 108 2.25 -3.34 -11.45
N ILE A 109 3.15 -2.89 -10.56
CA ILE A 109 2.92 -1.69 -9.76
C ILE A 109 2.86 -0.42 -10.61
N SER A 110 3.60 -0.38 -11.73
CA SER A 110 3.54 0.76 -12.65
C SER A 110 2.14 0.94 -13.23
N SER A 111 1.46 -0.16 -13.54
CA SER A 111 0.06 -0.12 -14.01
C SER A 111 -0.89 0.28 -12.88
N THR A 112 -0.72 -0.29 -11.68
CA THR A 112 -1.61 0.00 -10.53
C THR A 112 -1.51 1.46 -10.09
N VAL A 113 -0.31 2.03 -10.05
CA VAL A 113 -0.10 3.46 -9.76
C VAL A 113 -0.79 4.34 -10.80
N ASN A 114 -0.69 4.01 -12.09
CA ASN A 114 -1.38 4.75 -13.15
C ASN A 114 -2.91 4.68 -12.98
N THR A 115 -3.45 3.51 -12.66
CA THR A 115 -4.89 3.34 -12.38
C THR A 115 -5.33 4.18 -11.19
N LEU A 116 -4.56 4.19 -10.09
CA LEU A 116 -4.85 5.04 -8.94
C LEU A 116 -4.83 6.52 -9.28
N PHE A 117 -3.80 6.98 -10.01
CA PHE A 117 -3.71 8.36 -10.46
C PHE A 117 -4.96 8.77 -11.27
N LEU A 118 -5.36 7.94 -12.24
CA LEU A 118 -6.56 8.19 -13.03
C LEU A 118 -7.83 8.18 -12.19
N ALA A 119 -7.93 7.29 -11.19
CA ALA A 119 -9.06 7.25 -10.26
C ALA A 119 -9.15 8.54 -9.42
N TYR A 120 -8.05 9.03 -8.87
CA TYR A 120 -8.03 10.29 -8.10
C TYR A 120 -8.36 11.50 -8.96
N VAL A 121 -7.78 11.59 -10.16
CA VAL A 121 -8.11 12.66 -11.12
C VAL A 121 -9.59 12.58 -11.49
N GLY A 122 -10.09 11.39 -11.80
CA GLY A 122 -11.49 11.11 -12.14
C GLY A 122 -12.47 11.56 -11.04
N ALA A 123 -12.19 11.18 -9.79
CA ALA A 123 -12.97 11.59 -8.63
C ALA A 123 -12.92 13.11 -8.39
N SER A 124 -11.79 13.75 -8.74
CA SER A 124 -11.59 15.20 -8.60
C SER A 124 -12.13 16.02 -9.77
N LEU A 125 -12.63 15.41 -10.85
CA LEU A 125 -13.08 16.13 -12.06
C LEU A 125 -14.11 17.22 -11.77
N PRO A 126 -15.19 17.00 -10.99
CA PRO A 126 -16.17 18.04 -10.70
C PRO A 126 -15.54 19.26 -10.01
N LEU A 127 -14.63 19.02 -9.07
CA LEU A 127 -13.90 20.06 -8.34
C LEU A 127 -12.99 20.87 -9.27
N LEU A 128 -12.24 20.18 -10.14
CA LEU A 128 -11.38 20.83 -11.14
C LEU A 128 -12.19 21.70 -12.11
N LEU A 129 -13.36 21.23 -12.56
CA LEU A 129 -14.28 22.00 -13.39
C LEU A 129 -14.85 23.23 -12.67
N LEU A 130 -15.21 23.09 -11.39
CA LEU A 130 -15.69 24.20 -10.57
C LEU A 130 -14.64 25.31 -10.50
N PHE A 131 -13.38 24.98 -10.25
CA PHE A 131 -12.32 25.98 -10.20
C PHE A 131 -12.02 26.62 -11.55
N ARG A 132 -12.06 25.81 -12.62
CA ARG A 132 -11.93 26.31 -13.99
C ARG A 132 -13.05 27.30 -14.32
N GLN A 133 -14.28 27.03 -13.88
CA GLN A 133 -15.42 27.94 -14.05
C GLN A 133 -15.30 29.19 -13.18
N ALA A 134 -14.77 29.06 -11.96
CA ALA A 134 -14.52 30.17 -11.05
C ALA A 134 -13.32 31.07 -11.45
N GLY A 135 -12.69 30.81 -12.60
CA GLY A 135 -11.54 31.59 -13.09
C GLY A 135 -10.29 31.46 -12.23
N GLN A 136 -10.18 30.40 -11.43
CA GLN A 136 -9.04 30.18 -10.55
C GLN A 136 -7.82 29.69 -11.33
N THR A 137 -6.63 30.16 -10.96
CA THR A 137 -5.38 29.66 -11.52
C THR A 137 -5.00 28.31 -10.92
N ILE A 138 -4.27 27.47 -11.67
CA ILE A 138 -3.82 26.15 -11.20
C ILE A 138 -3.04 26.26 -9.88
N GLY A 139 -2.19 27.28 -9.74
CA GLY A 139 -1.43 27.52 -8.50
C GLY A 139 -2.33 27.80 -7.30
N SER A 140 -3.35 28.66 -7.47
CA SER A 140 -4.31 28.95 -6.39
C SER A 140 -5.16 27.74 -6.03
N VAL A 141 -5.48 26.89 -7.00
CA VAL A 141 -6.25 25.66 -6.79
C VAL A 141 -5.43 24.64 -6.00
N ALA A 142 -4.17 24.44 -6.38
CA ALA A 142 -3.26 23.48 -5.74
C ALA A 142 -3.03 23.79 -4.25
N THR A 143 -3.13 25.07 -3.85
CA THR A 143 -2.98 25.50 -2.45
C THR A 143 -4.28 25.41 -1.64
N ARG A 144 -5.42 25.06 -2.23
CA ARG A 144 -6.67 24.86 -1.47
C ARG A 144 -6.61 23.55 -0.72
N GLU A 145 -7.04 23.55 0.54
CA GLU A 145 -6.96 22.37 1.40
C GLU A 145 -7.61 21.12 0.78
N ILE A 146 -8.81 21.27 0.18
CA ILE A 146 -9.51 20.17 -0.50
C ILE A 146 -8.71 19.54 -1.64
N VAL A 147 -7.92 20.33 -2.39
CA VAL A 147 -7.05 19.81 -3.44
C VAL A 147 -5.77 19.23 -2.85
N ALA A 148 -5.19 19.91 -1.86
CA ALA A 148 -4.00 19.46 -1.17
C ALA A 148 -4.22 18.09 -0.51
N VAL A 149 -5.41 17.84 0.06
CA VAL A 149 -5.81 16.54 0.59
C VAL A 149 -5.77 15.46 -0.49
N GLU A 150 -6.33 15.70 -1.67
CA GLU A 150 -6.31 14.71 -2.77
C GLU A 150 -4.88 14.46 -3.28
N VAL A 151 -4.07 15.51 -3.39
CA VAL A 151 -2.65 15.38 -3.78
C VAL A 151 -1.88 14.56 -2.74
N VAL A 152 -2.04 14.86 -1.46
CA VAL A 152 -1.42 14.10 -0.37
C VAL A 152 -1.87 12.65 -0.40
N ARG A 153 -3.18 12.39 -0.56
CA ARG A 153 -3.72 11.03 -0.65
C ARG A 153 -3.14 10.26 -1.83
N ALA A 154 -3.05 10.88 -3.01
CA ALA A 154 -2.48 10.26 -4.20
C ALA A 154 -0.98 9.95 -4.04
N LEU A 155 -0.20 10.89 -3.47
CA LEU A 155 1.23 10.70 -3.23
C LEU A 155 1.49 9.62 -2.18
N VAL A 156 0.84 9.72 -1.02
CA VAL A 156 1.01 8.77 0.08
C VAL A 156 0.57 7.38 -0.33
N GLY A 157 -0.59 7.25 -0.98
CA GLY A 157 -1.09 5.97 -1.49
C GLY A 157 -0.14 5.36 -2.53
N SER A 158 0.37 6.15 -3.48
CA SER A 158 1.28 5.66 -4.51
C SER A 158 2.65 5.24 -3.95
N ILE A 159 3.22 6.01 -3.02
CA ILE A 159 4.50 5.66 -2.39
C ILE A 159 4.34 4.42 -1.49
N GLY A 160 3.26 4.37 -0.70
CA GLY A 160 2.90 3.21 0.11
C GLY A 160 2.78 1.95 -0.74
N LEU A 161 2.09 2.04 -1.87
CA LEU A 161 1.95 0.98 -2.85
C LEU A 161 3.28 0.51 -3.44
N VAL A 162 4.13 1.46 -3.87
CA VAL A 162 5.47 1.14 -4.40
C VAL A 162 6.34 0.45 -3.34
N SER A 163 6.18 0.82 -2.06
CA SER A 163 6.90 0.18 -0.95
C SER A 163 6.39 -1.23 -0.61
N ALA A 164 5.13 -1.53 -0.90
CA ALA A 164 4.53 -2.84 -0.60
C ALA A 164 5.21 -3.98 -1.36
N VAL A 165 5.63 -3.74 -2.61
CA VAL A 165 6.30 -4.74 -3.45
C VAL A 165 7.60 -5.26 -2.84
N PRO A 166 8.62 -4.42 -2.53
CA PRO A 166 9.85 -4.91 -1.91
C PRO A 166 9.60 -5.51 -0.52
N ILE A 167 8.70 -4.94 0.28
CA ILE A 167 8.37 -5.46 1.62
C ILE A 167 7.82 -6.89 1.54
N SER A 168 6.76 -7.08 0.77
CA SER A 168 6.11 -8.39 0.60
C SER A 168 7.04 -9.42 -0.03
N THR A 169 7.83 -8.99 -1.01
CA THR A 169 8.79 -9.85 -1.70
C THR A 169 9.90 -10.31 -0.74
N TYR A 170 10.43 -9.39 0.07
CA TYR A 170 11.45 -9.68 1.06
C TYR A 170 10.95 -10.69 2.11
N LEU A 171 9.77 -10.43 2.69
CA LEU A 171 9.18 -11.29 3.70
C LEU A 171 8.87 -12.69 3.15
N ALA A 172 8.26 -12.76 1.96
CA ALA A 172 7.98 -14.04 1.31
C ALA A 172 9.25 -14.82 1.01
N ALA A 173 10.28 -14.18 0.43
CA ALA A 173 11.52 -14.85 0.04
C ALA A 173 12.25 -15.50 1.23
N HIS A 174 12.23 -14.84 2.40
CA HIS A 174 12.81 -15.40 3.62
C HIS A 174 11.98 -16.58 4.13
N VAL A 175 10.67 -16.41 4.28
CA VAL A 175 9.80 -17.43 4.88
C VAL A 175 9.77 -18.71 4.05
N VAL A 176 9.68 -18.61 2.72
CA VAL A 176 9.64 -19.80 1.84
C VAL A 176 10.98 -20.51 1.73
N THR A 177 12.09 -19.83 2.05
CA THR A 177 13.42 -20.46 2.04
C THR A 177 13.68 -21.15 3.38
N LEU A 178 13.31 -20.51 4.50
CA LEU A 178 13.42 -21.11 5.84
C LEU A 178 12.60 -22.40 5.97
N GLY A 179 11.37 -22.42 5.44
CA GLY A 179 10.53 -23.62 5.46
C GLY A 179 11.02 -24.77 4.56
N ALA A 180 11.89 -24.50 3.60
CA ALA A 180 12.48 -25.54 2.75
C ALA A 180 13.60 -26.29 3.49
N ASP A 181 14.37 -25.59 4.31
CA ASP A 181 15.50 -26.15 5.07
C ASP A 181 15.04 -27.12 6.17
N GLU A 182 13.87 -26.90 6.79
CA GLU A 182 13.30 -27.82 7.80
C GLU A 182 12.88 -29.18 7.22
N THR A 183 12.48 -29.22 5.95
CA THR A 183 12.09 -30.48 5.29
C THR A 183 13.27 -31.32 4.79
N ALA A 184 14.49 -30.75 4.80
CA ALA A 184 15.72 -31.40 4.37
C ALA A 184 16.47 -32.11 5.52
N THR A 185 15.75 -32.81 6.41
CA THR A 185 16.40 -33.71 7.37
C THR A 185 17.02 -34.90 6.61
N PRO A 186 18.31 -35.26 6.83
CA PRO A 186 18.96 -36.35 6.10
C PRO A 186 18.24 -37.67 6.39
N ALA A 187 17.88 -38.40 5.34
CA ALA A 187 17.46 -39.79 5.48
C ALA A 187 18.55 -40.55 6.23
N ALA A 188 18.22 -41.12 7.40
CA ALA A 188 19.13 -41.94 8.16
C ALA A 188 19.69 -43.06 7.26
N ASP A 189 21.01 -43.19 7.24
CA ASP A 189 21.69 -44.27 6.52
C ASP A 189 21.08 -45.61 6.93
N PRO A 190 20.80 -46.52 5.97
CA PRO A 190 20.32 -47.85 6.30
C PRO A 190 21.42 -48.56 7.08
N VAL A 191 21.11 -48.89 8.35
CA VAL A 191 21.97 -49.69 9.21
C VAL A 191 22.18 -51.05 8.52
N MET A 192 23.44 -51.33 8.17
CA MET A 192 23.92 -52.61 7.64
C MET A 192 23.76 -53.75 8.65
#